data_AF-D3V451-F1
#
_entry.id   AF-D3V451-F1
#
_cell.length_a   1.000
_cell.length_b   1.000
_cell.length_c   1.000
_cell.angle_alpha   90.00
_cell.angle_beta   90.00
_cell.angle_gamma   90.00
#
_symmetry.space_group_name_H-M   'P 1'
#
loop_
_entity.id
_entity.type
_entity.pdbx_description
1 polymer ?
#
loop_
_entity_poly.entity_id
_entity_poly.type
_entity_poly.pdbx_seq_one_letter_code
_entity_poly.pdbx_strand_id
1 'polypeptide(L)'
;MAVQKSTCGHNEIAQKLYFEYHHWLCNWIRQNNVCPNHAEDLTHDTFIKLMQSADLENVRHPRAFLITIARRTIANYYRRKKLEDNYLDYVSTMAKTTTNSSEYRSCIK
;
A
#
# COMPACT_ATOMS: atom_id res chain seq x y z
N MET A 1 -5.35 -10.62 -20.80
CA MET A 1 -6.65 -9.91 -20.86
C MET A 1 -6.62 -8.87 -19.74
N ALA A 2 -6.67 -7.54 -19.92
CA ALA A 2 -7.09 -6.70 -21.03
C ALA A 2 -5.96 -5.76 -21.48
N VAL A 3 -6.00 -5.42 -22.77
CA VAL A 3 -5.13 -4.44 -23.43
C VAL A 3 -5.29 -3.08 -22.73
N GLN A 4 -4.17 -2.50 -22.30
CA GLN A 4 -4.15 -1.14 -21.75
C GLN A 4 -4.62 -0.17 -22.83
N LYS A 5 -5.75 0.50 -22.56
CA LYS A 5 -6.24 1.63 -23.35
C LYS A 5 -5.32 2.82 -23.10
N SER A 6 -4.22 2.89 -23.84
CA SER A 6 -3.45 4.14 -23.99
C SER A 6 -4.22 5.07 -24.91
N THR A 7 -5.24 5.76 -24.37
CA THR A 7 -5.80 6.95 -25.00
C THR A 7 -4.99 8.15 -24.53
N CYS A 8 -4.47 8.93 -25.47
CA CYS A 8 -3.60 10.08 -25.22
C CYS A 8 -4.19 11.07 -24.18
N GLY A 9 -5.50 11.31 -24.21
CA GLY A 9 -6.18 12.21 -23.26
C GLY A 9 -6.24 11.68 -21.82
N HIS A 10 -6.26 10.36 -21.64
CA HIS A 10 -6.35 9.74 -20.32
C HIS A 10 -5.09 9.98 -19.48
N ASN A 11 -3.92 9.83 -20.11
CA ASN A 11 -2.64 10.05 -19.45
C ASN A 11 -2.44 11.53 -19.10
N GLU A 12 -2.89 12.44 -19.97
CA GLU A 12 -2.80 13.89 -19.71
C GLU A 12 -3.66 14.31 -18.50
N ILE A 13 -4.89 13.79 -18.38
CA ILE A 13 -5.76 14.05 -17.23
C ILE A 13 -5.14 13.47 -15.95
N ALA A 14 -4.63 12.25 -16.00
CA ALA A 14 -3.97 11.63 -14.86
C ALA A 14 -2.72 12.41 -14.42
N GLN A 15 -1.94 12.93 -15.37
CA GLN A 15 -0.78 13.77 -15.10
C GLN A 15 -1.18 15.09 -14.42
N LYS A 16 -2.24 15.76 -14.89
CA LYS A 16 -2.78 16.98 -14.24
C LYS A 16 -3.21 16.70 -12.81
N LEU A 17 -3.97 15.62 -12.59
CA LEU A 17 -4.40 15.21 -11.25
C LEU A 17 -3.22 14.85 -10.35
N TYR A 18 -2.17 14.24 -10.90
CA TYR A 18 -0.95 13.96 -10.16
C TYR A 18 -0.30 15.25 -9.65
N PHE A 19 -0.01 16.20 -10.53
CA PHE A 19 0.64 17.45 -10.12
C PHE A 19 -0.21 18.27 -9.14
N GLU A 20 -1.53 18.29 -9.31
CA GLU A 20 -2.42 19.10 -8.48
C GLU A 20 -2.67 18.47 -7.08
N TYR A 21 -2.84 17.16 -7.00
CA TYR A 21 -3.31 16.50 -5.78
C TYR A 21 -2.27 15.64 -5.07
N HIS A 22 -1.08 15.42 -5.63
CA HIS A 22 -0.08 14.53 -5.02
C HIS A 22 0.29 14.95 -3.60
N HIS A 23 0.69 16.22 -3.40
CA HIS A 23 1.10 16.70 -2.08
C HIS A 23 -0.06 16.67 -1.07
N TRP A 24 -1.25 17.10 -1.51
CA TRP A 24 -2.45 17.05 -0.68
C TRP A 24 -2.81 15.61 -0.26
N LEU A 25 -2.76 14.66 -1.21
CA LEU A 25 -3.08 13.27 -0.95
C LEU A 25 -2.05 12.64 -0.02
N CYS A 26 -0.76 12.90 -0.23
CA CYS A 26 0.30 12.42 0.66
C CYS A 26 0.08 12.93 2.10
N ASN A 27 -0.23 14.21 2.28
CA ASN A 27 -0.55 14.77 3.60
C ASN A 27 -1.81 14.15 4.20
N TRP A 28 -2.85 13.92 3.39
CA TRP A 28 -4.06 13.25 3.84
C TRP A 28 -3.76 11.81 4.30
N ILE A 29 -2.95 11.06 3.55
CA ILE A 29 -2.53 9.69 3.93
C ILE A 29 -1.73 9.70 5.23
N ARG A 30 -0.79 10.66 5.39
CA ARG A 30 -0.03 10.86 6.64
C ARG A 30 -0.94 11.10 7.84
N GLN A 31 -2.02 11.87 7.67
CA GLN A 31 -3.00 12.12 8.74
C GLN A 31 -3.89 10.90 9.04
N ASN A 32 -4.06 9.98 8.10
CA ASN A 32 -4.89 8.78 8.25
C ASN A 32 -4.14 7.58 8.87
N ASN A 33 -3.22 7.83 9.81
CA ASN A 33 -2.46 6.83 10.58
C ASN A 33 -1.54 5.89 9.76
N VAL A 34 -1.25 6.20 8.49
CA VAL A 34 -0.18 5.52 7.76
C VAL A 34 1.15 6.07 8.28
N CYS A 35 2.07 5.19 8.69
CA CYS A 35 3.42 5.57 9.05
C CYS A 35 4.00 6.53 7.99
N PRO A 36 4.65 7.66 8.38
CA PRO A 36 5.13 8.67 7.44
C PRO A 36 5.95 8.10 6.27
N ASN A 37 6.73 7.05 6.56
CA ASN A 37 7.61 6.38 5.62
C ASN A 37 6.87 5.66 4.48
N HIS A 38 5.61 5.24 4.69
CA HIS A 38 4.83 4.52 3.68
C HIS A 38 3.81 5.42 2.97
N ALA A 39 3.65 6.67 3.40
CA ALA A 39 2.63 7.55 2.83
C ALA A 39 2.93 7.90 1.36
N GLU A 40 4.21 8.07 1.01
CA GLU A 40 4.65 8.34 -0.36
C GLU A 40 4.39 7.15 -1.28
N ASP A 41 4.74 5.93 -0.84
CA ASP A 41 4.46 4.68 -1.55
C ASP A 41 2.96 4.49 -1.81
N LEU A 42 2.13 4.67 -0.78
CA LEU A 42 0.67 4.52 -0.93
C LEU A 42 0.06 5.62 -1.79
N THR A 43 0.67 6.81 -1.81
CA THR A 43 0.27 7.89 -2.73
C THR A 43 0.56 7.45 -4.17
N HIS A 44 1.77 6.97 -4.45
CA HIS A 44 2.15 6.46 -5.76
C HIS A 44 1.27 5.30 -6.21
N ASP A 45 1.03 4.30 -5.35
CA ASP A 45 0.14 3.17 -5.62
C ASP A 45 -1.28 3.61 -5.99
N THR A 46 -1.76 4.68 -5.34
CA THR A 46 -3.08 5.25 -5.63
C THR A 46 -3.11 5.86 -7.03
N PHE A 47 -2.06 6.58 -7.43
CA PHE A 47 -1.97 7.14 -8.79
C PHE A 47 -1.75 6.07 -9.86
N ILE A 48 -1.01 5.00 -9.58
CA ILE A 48 -0.90 3.86 -10.51
C ILE A 48 -2.27 3.24 -10.76
N LYS A 49 -3.07 3.03 -9.70
CA LYS A 49 -4.45 2.54 -9.83
C LYS A 49 -5.36 3.54 -10.53
N LEU A 50 -5.13 4.83 -10.34
CA LEU A 50 -5.85 5.90 -11.04
C LEU A 50 -5.61 5.79 -12.55
N MET A 51 -4.35 5.68 -12.99
CA MET A 51 -3.98 5.53 -14.40
C MET A 51 -4.48 4.22 -15.04
N GLN A 52 -4.78 3.21 -14.23
CA GLN A 52 -5.39 1.96 -14.69
C GLN A 52 -6.92 2.00 -14.73
N SER A 53 -7.55 3.00 -14.10
CA SER A 53 -9.00 3.15 -14.07
C SER A 53 -9.50 3.68 -15.41
N ALA A 54 -10.58 3.13 -15.97
CA ALA A 54 -11.01 3.51 -17.32
C ALA A 54 -11.82 4.82 -17.39
N ASP A 55 -12.23 5.38 -16.25
CA ASP A 55 -13.37 6.32 -16.18
C ASP A 55 -12.97 7.74 -15.70
N LEU A 56 -11.68 8.08 -15.82
CA LEU A 56 -11.11 9.36 -15.39
C LEU A 56 -11.77 10.59 -16.04
N GLU A 57 -12.23 10.46 -17.28
CA GLU A 57 -12.87 11.55 -18.04
C GLU A 57 -14.24 11.95 -17.45
N ASN A 58 -14.91 11.06 -16.71
CA ASN A 58 -16.23 11.29 -16.11
C ASN A 58 -16.18 11.70 -14.63
N VAL A 59 -14.98 11.87 -14.06
CA VAL A 59 -14.82 12.16 -12.63
C VAL A 59 -15.19 13.62 -12.32
N ARG A 60 -16.40 13.85 -11.84
CA ARG A 60 -16.88 15.18 -11.41
C ARG A 60 -16.21 15.68 -10.13
N HIS A 61 -15.75 14.77 -9.26
CA HIS A 61 -15.19 15.09 -7.95
C HIS A 61 -13.84 14.39 -7.74
N PRO A 62 -12.72 14.96 -8.26
CA PRO A 62 -11.42 14.30 -8.27
C PRO A 62 -10.91 13.96 -6.86
N ARG A 63 -11.07 14.85 -5.88
CA ARG A 63 -10.66 14.60 -4.49
C ARG A 63 -11.37 13.40 -3.86
N ALA A 64 -12.69 13.31 -4.00
CA ALA A 64 -13.49 12.22 -3.43
C ALA A 64 -13.15 10.88 -4.09
N PHE A 65 -12.91 10.90 -5.40
CA PHE A 65 -12.46 9.73 -6.15
C PHE A 65 -11.08 9.26 -5.67
N LEU A 66 -10.11 10.17 -5.55
CA LEU A 66 -8.76 9.87 -5.03
C LEU A 66 -8.81 9.28 -3.62
N ILE A 67 -9.60 9.85 -2.71
CA ILE A 67 -9.79 9.31 -1.36
C ILE A 67 -10.36 7.89 -1.42
N THR A 68 -11.31 7.62 -2.32
CA THR A 68 -11.90 6.28 -2.45
C THR A 68 -10.87 5.24 -2.85
N ILE A 69 -10.02 5.57 -3.84
CA ILE A 69 -8.93 4.67 -4.26
C ILE A 69 -7.90 4.53 -3.14
N ALA A 70 -7.49 5.64 -2.51
CA ALA A 70 -6.52 5.64 -1.43
C ALA A 70 -6.98 4.79 -0.24
N ARG A 71 -8.24 4.91 0.20
CA ARG A 71 -8.81 4.08 1.28
C ARG A 71 -8.75 2.58 0.94
N ARG A 72 -9.05 2.21 -0.30
CA ARG A 72 -8.94 0.81 -0.76
C ARG A 72 -7.49 0.35 -0.79
N THR A 73 -6.56 1.19 -1.23
CA THR A 73 -5.11 0.92 -1.22
C THR A 73 -4.59 0.71 0.19
N ILE A 74 -4.90 1.61 1.12
CA ILE A 74 -4.53 1.53 2.53
C ILE A 74 -5.09 0.25 3.17
N ALA A 75 -6.38 -0.04 2.95
CA ALA A 75 -6.99 -1.26 3.48
C ALA A 75 -6.31 -2.53 2.94
N ASN A 76 -5.91 -2.55 1.67
CA ASN A 76 -5.16 -3.66 1.10
C ASN A 76 -3.75 -3.79 1.71
N TYR A 77 -3.05 -2.67 1.89
CA TYR A 77 -1.74 -2.64 2.54
C TYR A 77 -1.79 -3.24 3.95
N TYR A 78 -2.73 -2.81 4.79
CA TYR A 78 -2.86 -3.37 6.15
C TYR A 78 -3.27 -4.84 6.17
N ARG A 79 -4.09 -5.31 5.21
CA ARG A 79 -4.39 -6.74 5.09
C ARG A 79 -3.14 -7.57 4.80
N ARG A 80 -2.26 -7.09 3.90
CA ARG A 80 -0.99 -7.75 3.58
C ARG A 80 -0.02 -7.71 4.75
N LYS A 81 0.15 -6.53 5.35
CA LYS A 81 1.01 -6.34 6.53
C LYS A 81 0.63 -7.27 7.68
N LYS A 82 -0.68 -7.42 7.96
CA LYS A 82 -1.15 -8.34 9.00
C LYS A 82 -0.74 -9.80 8.75
N LEU A 83 -0.75 -10.24 7.49
CA LEU A 83 -0.31 -11.58 7.12
C LEU A 83 1.20 -11.76 7.35
N GLU A 84 1.99 -10.75 6.95
CA GLU A 84 3.44 -10.72 7.15
C GLU A 84 3.80 -10.73 8.64
N ASP A 85 3.14 -9.89 9.44
CA ASP A 85 3.35 -9.82 10.89
C ASP A 85 3.05 -11.18 11.56
N ASN A 86 1.95 -11.84 11.19
CA ASN A 86 1.60 -13.17 11.71
C ASN A 86 2.64 -14.23 11.33
N TYR A 87 3.18 -14.17 10.11
CA TYR A 87 4.20 -15.09 9.65
C TYR A 87 5.53 -14.88 10.41
N LEU A 88 5.92 -13.63 10.61
CA LEU A 88 7.11 -13.28 11.38
C LEU A 88 7.00 -13.75 12.84
N ASP A 89 5.81 -13.65 13.44
CA ASP A 89 5.55 -14.17 14.79
C ASP A 89 5.68 -15.69 14.87
N TYR A 90 5.13 -16.41 13.89
CA TYR A 90 5.28 -17.87 13.78
C TYR A 90 6.76 -18.29 13.66
N VAL A 91 7.51 -17.66 12.76
CA VAL A 91 8.94 -17.94 12.57
C VAL A 91 9.74 -17.61 13.83
N SER A 92 9.45 -16.49 14.49
CA SER A 92 10.08 -16.11 15.76
C SER A 92 9.82 -17.16 16.84
N THR A 93 8.59 -17.67 16.91
CA THR A 93 8.20 -18.70 17.87
C THR A 93 8.94 -20.02 17.60
N MET A 94 9.01 -20.47 16.34
CA MET A 94 9.78 -21.67 15.99
C MET A 94 11.28 -21.53 16.33
N ALA A 95 11.91 -20.40 15.99
CA ALA A 95 13.32 -20.16 16.29
C ALA A 95 13.63 -20.14 17.80
N LYS A 96 12.72 -19.62 18.62
CA LYS A 96 12.84 -19.68 20.09
C LYS A 96 12.76 -21.12 20.59
N THR A 97 11.89 -21.96 20.03
CA THR A 97 11.78 -23.37 20.43
C THR A 97 13.02 -24.20 20.07
N THR A 98 13.68 -23.94 18.94
CA THR A 98 14.93 -24.62 18.57
C THR A 98 16.15 -24.09 19.33
N THR A 99 16.14 -22.82 19.75
CA THR A 99 17.20 -22.27 20.63
C THR A 99 17.06 -22.80 22.06
N ASN A 100 15.83 -23.00 22.53
CA ASN A 100 15.52 -23.66 23.81
C ASN A 100 15.68 -25.20 23.75
N SER A 101 15.73 -25.82 22.56
CA SER A 101 16.09 -27.24 22.42
C SER A 101 17.59 -27.50 22.55
N SER A 102 18.34 -26.55 23.12
CA SER A 102 19.69 -26.78 23.65
C SER A 102 19.68 -27.59 24.96
N GLU A 103 18.67 -28.43 25.20
CA GLU A 103 18.73 -29.58 26.12
C GLU A 103 19.71 -30.68 25.65
N TYR A 104 20.51 -30.42 24.61
CA TYR A 104 21.81 -31.07 24.40
C TYR A 104 22.99 -30.34 25.05
N ARG A 105 22.77 -29.30 25.88
CA ARG A 105 23.75 -28.81 26.87
C ARG A 105 23.66 -29.58 28.18
N SER A 106 23.22 -30.84 28.15
CA SER A 106 23.36 -31.83 29.22
C SER A 106 24.82 -32.21 29.54
N CYS A 107 25.79 -31.31 29.31
CA CYS A 107 27.14 -31.42 29.82
C CYS A 107 27.41 -30.28 30.81
N ILE A 108 26.54 -30.15 31.81
CA ILE A 108 26.98 -29.65 33.13
C ILE A 108 27.11 -30.88 34.02
N LYS A 109 28.29 -31.51 33.97
CA LYS A 109 29.07 -32.03 35.11
C LYS A 109 30.36 -32.69 34.62
#